data_AF-A0A7R6VKI5-F1
#
_entry.id   AF-A0A7R6VKI5-F1
#
_cell.length_a   1.000
_cell.length_b   1.000
_cell.length_c   1.000
_cell.angle_alpha   90.00
_cell.angle_beta   90.00
_cell.angle_gamma   90.00
#
_symmetry.space_group_name_H-M   'P 1'
#
loop_
_entity.id
_entity.type
_entity.pdbx_description
1 polymer ?
#
loop_
_entity_poly.entity_id
_entity_poly.type
_entity_poly.pdbx_seq_one_letter_code
_entity_poly.pdbx_strand_id
1 'polypeptide(L)' 'MAKEGFNEYGEPTLREIDDYKGKASPEKRRAVMWVIITGLTLGVFYALAKNYFKDVGEKEYKIPQEQKIRNF' A
#
# COMPACT_ATOMS: atom_id res chain seq x y z
N MET A 1 24.33 -8.46 -34.82
CA MET A 1 23.42 -9.00 -33.78
C MET A 1 22.56 -7.83 -33.33
N ALA A 2 21.27 -7.83 -33.67
CA ALA A 2 20.36 -6.77 -33.23
C ALA A 2 20.17 -6.90 -31.71
N LYS A 3 20.37 -5.80 -30.97
CA LYS A 3 20.05 -5.76 -29.54
C LYS A 3 18.55 -5.66 -29.40
N GLU A 4 17.93 -6.60 -28.69
CA GLU A 4 16.51 -6.55 -28.36
C GLU A 4 16.19 -5.21 -27.65
N GLY A 5 15.15 -4.52 -28.09
CA GLY A 5 14.72 -3.22 -27.58
C GLY A 5 15.02 -2.02 -28.51
N PHE A 6 15.76 -2.19 -29.60
CA PHE A 6 16.29 -1.09 -30.42
C PHE A 6 15.93 -1.22 -31.91
N ASN A 7 15.60 -0.10 -32.56
CA ASN A 7 15.37 -0.08 -34.02
C ASN A 7 16.66 -0.30 -34.83
N GLU A 8 16.53 -0.37 -36.16
CA GLU A 8 17.64 -0.50 -37.11
C GLU A 8 18.68 0.63 -37.00
N TYR A 9 18.31 1.75 -36.35
CA TYR A 9 19.13 2.92 -36.08
C TYR A 9 19.73 2.93 -34.66
N GLY A 10 19.49 1.90 -33.85
CA GLY A 10 20.02 1.78 -32.49
C GLY A 10 19.31 2.66 -31.46
N GLU A 11 18.08 3.09 -31.72
CA GLU A 11 17.26 3.87 -30.79
C GLU A 11 16.28 2.98 -30.02
N PRO A 12 16.09 3.23 -28.70
CA PRO A 12 15.19 2.43 -27.88
C PRO A 12 13.74 2.64 -28.34
N THR A 13 13.04 1.56 -28.70
CA THR A 13 11.66 1.65 -29.19
C THR A 13 10.66 1.18 -28.15
N LEU A 14 9.57 1.94 -27.98
CA LEU A 14 8.47 1.60 -27.07
C LEU A 14 7.77 0.28 -27.45
N ARG A 15 7.94 -0.16 -28.70
CA ARG A 15 7.28 -1.34 -29.28
C ARG A 15 7.90 -2.67 -28.83
N GLU A 16 9.12 -2.61 -28.28
CA GLU A 16 9.89 -3.74 -27.76
C GLU A 16 10.11 -3.67 -26.24
N ILE A 17 9.42 -2.77 -25.54
CA ILE A 17 9.33 -2.88 -24.08
C ILE A 17 8.65 -4.22 -23.78
N ASP A 18 9.42 -5.15 -23.21
CA ASP A 18 9.06 -6.55 -22.89
C ASP A 18 7.65 -6.73 -22.30
N ASP A 19 7.14 -5.71 -21.61
CA ASP A 19 5.87 -5.75 -20.89
C ASP A 19 4.62 -5.53 -21.75
N TYR A 20 4.72 -4.94 -22.96
CA TYR A 20 3.52 -4.54 -23.74
C TYR A 20 2.88 -5.66 -24.58
N LYS A 21 3.60 -6.74 -24.90
CA LYS A 21 3.08 -7.86 -25.73
C LYS A 21 2.65 -9.10 -24.93
N GLY A 22 2.51 -8.98 -23.61
CA GLY A 22 2.18 -10.13 -22.75
C GLY A 22 3.31 -11.17 -22.68
N LYS A 23 4.53 -10.80 -23.10
CA LYS A 23 5.75 -11.62 -22.97
C LYS A 23 6.47 -11.45 -21.63
N ALA A 24 5.90 -10.67 -20.71
CA ALA A 24 6.43 -10.54 -19.36
C ALA A 24 6.56 -11.91 -18.71
N SER A 25 7.77 -12.26 -18.28
CA SER A 25 8.03 -13.53 -17.58
C SER A 25 7.02 -13.73 -16.44
N PRO A 26 6.47 -14.94 -16.26
CA PRO A 26 5.55 -15.25 -15.16
C PRO A 26 6.08 -14.81 -13.79
N GLU A 27 7.39 -14.81 -13.62
CA GLU A 27 8.09 -14.35 -12.42
C GLU A 27 7.95 -12.84 -12.19
N LYS A 28 8.14 -12.02 -13.24
CA LYS A 28 7.94 -10.56 -13.17
C LYS A 28 6.50 -10.22 -12.80
N ARG A 29 5.53 -10.93 -13.42
CA ARG A 29 4.11 -10.73 -13.11
C ARG A 29 3.77 -11.10 -11.66
N ARG A 30 4.34 -12.19 -11.14
CA ARG A 30 4.19 -12.55 -9.72
C ARG A 30 4.82 -11.50 -8.81
N ALA A 31 6.00 -11.01 -9.12
CA ALA A 31 6.66 -9.96 -8.32
C ALA A 31 5.81 -8.69 -8.24
N VAL A 32 5.30 -8.21 -9.37
CA VAL A 32 4.40 -7.03 -9.40
C VAL A 32 3.13 -7.31 -8.60
N MET A 33 2.54 -8.49 -8.74
CA MET A 33 1.34 -8.88 -8.00
C MET A 33 1.60 -8.90 -6.48
N TRP A 34 2.76 -9.41 -6.04
CA TRP A 34 3.16 -9.38 -4.65
C TRP A 34 3.30 -7.95 -4.12
N VAL A 35 3.95 -7.05 -4.86
CA VAL A 35 4.09 -5.64 -4.47
C VAL A 35 2.72 -4.99 -4.28
N ILE A 36 1.79 -5.22 -5.21
CA ILE A 36 0.41 -4.68 -5.11
C ILE A 36 -0.29 -5.23 -3.87
N ILE A 37 -0.23 -6.54 -3.65
CA ILE A 37 -0.86 -7.18 -2.48
C ILE A 37 -0.28 -6.61 -1.18
N THR A 38 1.05 -6.53 -1.06
CA THR A 38 1.70 -6.00 0.14
C THR A 38 1.32 -4.55 0.40
N GLY A 39 1.28 -3.70 -0.63
CA GLY A 39 0.86 -2.31 -0.52
C GLY A 39 -0.59 -2.17 -0.03
N LEU A 40 -1.51 -2.97 -0.59
CA LEU A 40 -2.91 -2.99 -0.17
C LEU A 40 -3.06 -3.50 1.26
N THR A 41 -2.37 -4.59 1.61
CA THR A 41 -2.40 -5.16 2.96
C THR A 41 -1.94 -4.15 4.01
N LEU A 42 -0.82 -3.46 3.78
CA LEU A 42 -0.32 -2.42 4.68
C LEU A 42 -1.31 -1.25 4.82
N GLY A 43 -1.92 -0.82 3.71
CA GLY A 43 -2.96 0.22 3.72
C GLY A 43 -4.18 -0.17 4.57
N VAL A 44 -4.64 -1.41 4.45
CA VAL A 44 -5.76 -1.95 5.25
C VAL A 44 -5.39 -2.00 6.73
N PHE A 45 -4.21 -2.52 7.08
CA PHE A 45 -3.76 -2.58 8.47
C PHE A 45 -3.63 -1.18 9.10
N TYR A 46 -3.09 -0.22 8.36
CA TYR A 46 -3.01 1.17 8.81
C TYR A 46 -4.40 1.77 9.07
N ALA A 47 -5.35 1.57 8.14
CA ALA A 47 -6.71 2.06 8.30
C ALA A 47 -7.43 1.44 9.51
N LEU A 48 -7.28 0.13 9.71
CA LEU A 48 -7.83 -0.58 10.86
C LEU A 48 -7.21 -0.09 12.17
N ALA A 49 -5.89 0.02 12.24
CA ALA A 49 -5.20 0.54 13.42
C ALA A 49 -5.66 1.97 13.74
N LYS A 50 -5.70 2.86 12.74
CA LYS A 50 -6.17 4.23 12.91
C LYS A 50 -7.60 4.30 13.43
N ASN A 51 -8.52 3.50 12.88
CA ASN A 51 -9.91 3.47 13.34
C ASN A 51 -10.02 2.90 14.75
N TYR A 52 -9.34 1.79 15.04
CA TYR A 52 -9.31 1.21 16.38
C TYR A 52 -8.80 2.22 17.40
N PHE A 53 -7.66 2.87 17.14
CA PHE A 53 -7.06 3.85 18.05
C PHE A 53 -7.88 5.16 18.17
N LYS A 54 -8.64 5.54 17.14
CA LYS A 54 -9.58 6.66 17.21
C LYS A 54 -10.69 6.40 18.23
N ASP A 55 -11.20 5.17 18.29
CA ASP A 55 -12.30 4.81 19.20
C ASP A 55 -11.84 4.54 20.64
N VAL A 56 -10.57 4.18 20.88
CA VAL A 56 -10.03 4.01 22.25
C VAL A 56 -9.64 5.33 22.93
N GLY A 57 -9.45 6.40 22.15
CA GLY A 57 -9.12 7.74 22.67
C GLY A 57 -10.29 8.50 23.30
N GLU A 58 -11.54 8.08 23.03
CA GLU A 58 -12.76 8.72 23.54
C GLU A 58 -13.35 8.02 24.78
N LYS A 59 -12.60 7.14 25.45
CA LYS A 59 -12.96 6.75 26.81
C LYS A 59 -12.54 7.86 27.78
N GLU A 60 -13.16 9.03 27.64
CA GLU A 60 -13.18 10.02 28.69
C GLU A 60 -13.76 9.36 29.95
N TYR A 61 -12.92 9.16 30.94
CA TYR A 61 -13.35 8.71 32.26
C TYR A 61 -14.19 9.85 32.85
N LYS A 62 -15.52 9.79 32.66
CA LYS A 62 -16.46 10.70 33.30
C LYS A 62 -16.40 10.44 34.81
N ILE A 63 -15.55 11.18 35.51
CA ILE A 63 -15.56 11.24 36.97
C ILE A 63 -16.94 11.80 37.36
N PRO A 64 -17.79 11.05 38.10
CA PRO A 64 -19.05 11.59 38.61
C PRO A 64 -18.74 12.78 39.51
N GLN A 65 -19.24 13.96 39.13
CA GLN A 65 -19.04 15.23 39.85
C GLN A 65 -19.56 15.19 41.30
N GLU A 66 -20.37 14.19 41.67
CA GLU A 66 -20.93 14.03 43.01
C GLU A 66 -19.88 13.79 44.12
N GLN A 67 -18.69 13.27 43.80
CA GLN A 67 -17.66 13.05 44.83
C GLN A 67 -16.89 14.32 45.23
N LYS A 68 -16.94 15.39 44.44
CA LYS A 68 -16.17 16.61 44.71
C LYS A 68 -16.77 17.47 45.83
N ILE A 69 -18.04 17.25 46.19
CA ILE A 69 -18.77 18.09 47.16
C ILE A 69 -18.69 17.51 48.59
N ARG A 70 -18.25 16.26 48.78
CA ARG A 70 -18.26 15.60 50.10
C ARG A 70 -16.98 15.81 50.95
N ASN A 71 -15.95 16.44 50.38
CA ASN A 71 -14.64 16.63 51.03
C ASN A 71 -14.25 18.12 51.22
N PHE A 72 -15.23 19.02 51.28
CA PHE A 72 -15.03 20.40 51.75
C PHE A 72 -15.72 20.60 53.09
#